data_AF-A0A1Q7HVX1-F1
#
_entry.id   AF-A0A1Q7HVX1-F1
#
_cell.length_a   1.000
_cell.length_b   1.000
_cell.length_c   1.000
_cell.angle_alpha   90.00
_cell.angle_beta   90.00
_cell.angle_gamma   90.00
#
_symmetry.space_group_name_H-M   'P 1'
#
loop_
_entity.id
_entity.type
_entity.pdbx_description
1 polymer ?
#
loop_
_entity_poly.entity_id
_entity_poly.type
_entity_poly.pdbx_seq_one_letter_code
_entity_poly.pdbx_strand_id
1 'polypeptide(L)'
;MLLRRVAITGRSMEPGLRQGDWIIVAALGRRPRVGEIVLARDPRARERLVMKRVAAVSERACTLLGDHPEESTDSRQFGPVALADVLGRAVFRYAPRGRIGRLDGVGKMVTWGSSGARAAVSNVRERAR
;
A
#
# COMPACT_ATOMS: atom_id res chain seq x y z
N MET A 1 -15.05 -11.26 9.75
CA MET A 1 -13.81 -10.45 9.57
C MET A 1 -13.13 -10.94 8.30
N LEU A 2 -13.09 -10.13 7.23
CA LEU A 2 -12.47 -10.55 5.96
C LEU A 2 -10.96 -10.30 6.02
N LEU A 3 -10.18 -11.37 5.88
CA LEU A 3 -8.72 -11.32 5.76
C LEU A 3 -8.32 -11.71 4.35
N ARG A 4 -7.47 -10.89 3.72
CA ARG A 4 -6.91 -11.17 2.39
C ARG A 4 -5.42 -11.44 2.53
N ARG A 5 -4.94 -12.49 1.86
CA ARG A 5 -3.51 -12.76 1.69
C ARG A 5 -3.06 -12.09 0.41
N VAL A 6 -2.05 -11.24 0.50
CA VAL A 6 -1.55 -10.48 -0.64
C VAL A 6 -0.05 -10.70 -0.78
N ALA A 7 0.38 -11.08 -1.97
CA ALA A 7 1.79 -11.05 -2.35
C ALA A 7 2.15 -9.63 -2.80
N ILE A 8 3.22 -9.08 -2.24
CA ILE A 8 3.74 -7.79 -2.65
C ILE A 8 4.54 -7.97 -3.95
N THR A 9 4.16 -7.19 -4.95
CA THR A 9 4.84 -7.09 -6.23
C THR A 9 5.20 -5.63 -6.50
N GLY A 10 6.34 -5.40 -7.15
CA GLY A 10 6.91 -4.07 -7.35
C GLY A 10 7.60 -3.50 -6.10
N ARG A 11 8.16 -2.28 -6.26
CA ARG A 11 9.08 -1.67 -5.30
C ARG A 11 8.55 -0.43 -4.59
N SER A 12 7.32 -0.03 -4.90
CA SER A 12 6.75 1.26 -4.45
C SER A 12 6.62 1.43 -2.94
N MET A 13 6.66 0.33 -2.18
CA MET A 13 6.56 0.31 -0.72
C MET A 13 7.88 -0.09 -0.04
N GLU A 14 8.99 -0.11 -0.78
CA GLU A 14 10.31 -0.35 -0.21
C GLU A 14 10.78 0.86 0.62
N PRO A 15 11.57 0.64 1.70
CA PRO A 15 12.07 -0.64 2.20
C PRO A 15 11.09 -1.43 3.09
N GLY A 16 9.94 -0.82 3.43
CA GLY A 16 8.97 -1.36 4.40
C GLY A 16 8.34 -2.68 3.95
N LEU A 17 7.89 -2.74 2.71
CA LEU A 17 7.40 -3.93 2.02
C LEU A 17 8.21 -4.16 0.75
N ARG A 18 8.77 -5.36 0.62
CA ARG A 18 9.60 -5.75 -0.52
C ARG A 18 8.86 -6.73 -1.40
N GLN A 19 9.23 -6.76 -2.67
CA GLN A 19 8.76 -7.81 -3.58
C GLN A 19 9.00 -9.20 -2.97
N GLY A 20 7.98 -10.05 -3.02
CA GLY A 20 8.01 -11.38 -2.42
C GLY A 20 7.58 -11.43 -0.94
N ASP A 21 7.36 -10.29 -0.28
CA ASP A 21 6.70 -10.26 1.02
C ASP A 21 5.25 -10.77 0.85
N TRP A 22 4.83 -11.65 1.76
CA TRP A 22 3.43 -12.08 1.87
C TRP A 22 2.80 -11.48 3.10
N ILE A 23 1.70 -10.76 2.91
CA ILE A 23 1.06 -9.99 3.96
C ILE A 23 -0.41 -10.35 4.13
N ILE A 24 -0.91 -10.10 5.34
CA ILE A 24 -2.33 -10.11 5.68
C ILE A 24 -2.84 -8.68 5.61
N VAL A 25 -3.92 -8.51 4.85
CA VAL A 25 -4.74 -7.30 4.82
C VAL A 25 -6.03 -7.59 5.55
N ALA A 26 -6.35 -6.78 6.56
CA ALA A 26 -7.61 -6.83 7.26
C ALA A 26 -8.55 -5.76 6.70
N ALA A 27 -9.84 -6.11 6.54
CA ALA A 27 -10.87 -5.14 6.22
C ALA A 27 -10.86 -3.96 7.21
N LEU A 28 -11.24 -2.78 6.71
CA LEU A 28 -11.35 -1.59 7.55
C LEU A 28 -12.59 -1.70 8.46
N GLY A 29 -12.38 -1.80 9.77
CA GLY A 29 -13.43 -1.59 10.78
C GLY A 29 -13.54 -0.14 11.25
N ARG A 30 -12.68 0.74 10.73
CA ARG A 30 -12.59 2.17 11.06
C ARG A 30 -11.99 2.93 9.89
N ARG A 31 -12.04 4.26 9.95
CA ARG A 31 -11.27 5.11 9.03
C ARG A 31 -9.76 4.78 9.11
N PRO A 32 -9.05 4.73 7.96
CA PRO A 32 -7.59 4.61 7.94
C PRO A 32 -6.94 5.74 8.72
N ARG A 33 -5.75 5.48 9.26
CA ARG A 33 -4.92 6.48 9.95
C ARG A 33 -3.70 6.81 9.12
N VAL A 34 -3.22 8.04 9.26
CA VAL A 34 -1.93 8.47 8.68
C VAL A 34 -0.84 7.49 9.13
N GLY A 35 -0.01 7.11 8.17
CA GLY A 35 1.08 6.15 8.30
C GLY A 35 0.67 4.69 8.11
N GLU A 36 -0.62 4.33 8.12
CA GLU A 36 -1.03 2.94 7.82
C GLU A 36 -0.76 2.60 6.35
N ILE A 37 -0.38 1.35 6.08
CA ILE A 37 -0.31 0.82 4.72
C ILE A 37 -1.66 0.21 4.38
N VAL A 38 -2.23 0.61 3.25
CA VAL A 38 -3.56 0.19 2.81
C VAL A 38 -3.53 -0.40 1.40
N LEU A 39 -4.45 -1.34 1.19
CA LEU A 39 -4.81 -1.86 -0.13
C LEU A 39 -5.98 -1.03 -0.65
N ALA A 40 -5.84 -0.43 -1.82
CA ALA A 40 -6.90 0.37 -2.43
C ALA A 40 -7.04 0.05 -3.92
N ARG A 41 -8.18 0.43 -4.51
CA ARG A 41 -8.35 0.45 -5.98
C ARG A 41 -7.65 1.67 -6.56
N ASP A 42 -7.00 1.51 -7.71
CA ASP A 42 -6.47 2.64 -8.47
C ASP A 42 -7.65 3.43 -9.06
N PRO A 43 -7.80 4.74 -8.78
CA PRO A 43 -8.91 5.53 -9.30
C PRO A 43 -8.98 5.59 -10.83
N ARG A 44 -7.85 5.37 -11.51
CA ARG A 44 -7.76 5.39 -12.99
C ARG A 44 -8.09 4.04 -13.63
N ALA A 45 -8.06 2.96 -12.84
CA ALA A 45 -8.21 1.58 -13.30
C ALA A 45 -8.78 0.75 -12.14
N ARG A 46 -10.11 0.70 -11.98
CA ARG A 46 -10.77 0.18 -10.77
C ARG A 46 -10.51 -1.30 -10.49
N GLU A 47 -10.14 -2.05 -11.52
CA GLU A 47 -9.71 -3.45 -11.47
C GLU A 47 -8.27 -3.60 -10.95
N ARG A 48 -7.44 -2.55 -11.03
CA ARG A 48 -6.08 -2.54 -10.51
C ARG A 48 -6.10 -2.21 -9.02
N LEU A 49 -5.38 -3.03 -8.26
CA LEU A 49 -5.16 -2.81 -6.83
C LEU A 49 -3.76 -2.22 -6.60
N VAL A 50 -3.65 -1.36 -5.59
CA VAL A 50 -2.39 -0.71 -5.19
C VAL A 50 -2.20 -0.79 -3.68
N MET A 51 -0.94 -0.97 -3.28
CA MET A 51 -0.51 -0.85 -1.88
C MET A 51 0.21 0.48 -1.70
N LYS A 52 -0.26 1.29 -0.74
CA LYS A 52 0.28 2.63 -0.45
C LYS A 52 0.19 2.96 1.03
N ARG A 53 1.01 3.90 1.49
CA ARG A 53 0.93 4.50 2.82
C ARG A 53 -0.04 5.67 2.82
N VAL A 54 -0.88 5.74 3.84
CA VAL A 54 -1.77 6.88 4.06
C VAL A 54 -0.93 8.08 4.50
N ALA A 55 -0.85 9.10 3.67
CA ALA A 55 -0.15 10.34 3.98
C ALA A 55 -1.08 11.39 4.62
N ALA A 56 -2.35 11.42 4.21
CA ALA A 56 -3.36 12.30 4.77
C ALA A 56 -4.74 11.64 4.68
N VAL A 57 -5.65 12.02 5.58
CA VAL A 57 -7.03 11.54 5.60
C VAL A 57 -7.96 12.75 5.70
N SER A 58 -8.93 12.83 4.79
CA SER A 58 -10.01 13.82 4.82
C SER A 58 -11.34 13.13 5.15
N GLU A 59 -12.44 13.87 5.07
CA GLU A 59 -13.76 13.33 5.38
C GLU A 59 -14.20 12.17 4.48
N ARG A 60 -13.84 12.24 3.20
CA ARG A 60 -14.32 11.31 2.16
C ARG A 60 -13.21 10.59 1.40
N ALA A 61 -11.96 11.01 1.56
CA ALA A 61 -10.85 10.46 0.81
C ALA A 61 -9.56 10.42 1.64
N CYS A 62 -8.52 9.80 1.09
CA CYS A 62 -7.18 9.79 1.66
C CYS A 62 -6.13 10.00 0.56
N THR A 63 -5.06 10.71 0.92
CA THR A 63 -3.88 10.82 0.07
C THR A 63 -2.99 9.62 0.35
N LEU A 64 -2.67 8.87 -0.70
CA LEU A 64 -1.91 7.63 -0.63
C LEU A 64 -0.57 7.83 -1.34
N LEU A 65 0.54 7.62 -0.63
CA LEU A 65 1.90 7.77 -1.16
C LEU A 65 2.66 6.44 -1.03
N GLY A 66 3.54 6.14 -1.98
CA GLY A 66 4.47 5.03 -1.80
C GLY A 66 5.70 5.44 -0.99
N ASP A 67 6.29 4.47 -0.29
CA ASP A 67 7.50 4.66 0.51
C ASP A 67 8.76 4.82 -0.35
N HIS A 68 8.70 4.39 -1.62
CA HIS A 68 9.73 4.59 -2.63
C HIS A 68 9.22 5.54 -3.72
N PRO A 69 9.40 6.87 -3.57
CA PRO A 69 8.76 7.88 -4.42
C PRO A 69 8.98 7.71 -5.92
N GLU A 70 10.16 7.24 -6.33
CA GLU A 70 10.57 7.12 -7.72
C GLU A 70 9.92 5.93 -8.45
N GLU A 71 9.64 4.87 -7.70
CA GLU A 71 8.96 3.65 -8.16
C GLU A 71 7.46 3.69 -7.85
N SER A 72 6.92 4.87 -7.54
CA SER A 72 5.56 5.03 -7.05
C SER A 72 4.67 5.81 -8.00
N THR A 73 3.73 5.09 -8.59
CA THR A 73 2.50 5.65 -9.12
C THR A 73 1.49 5.77 -7.97
N ASP A 74 1.23 6.98 -7.49
CA ASP A 74 0.43 7.24 -6.28
C ASP A 74 -0.41 8.53 -6.37
N SER A 75 -0.95 9.03 -5.24
CA SER A 75 -1.84 10.20 -5.23
C SER A 75 -1.23 11.47 -5.79
N ARG A 76 0.10 11.57 -5.94
CA ARG A 76 0.74 12.69 -6.65
C ARG A 76 0.37 12.72 -8.13
N GLN A 77 -0.01 11.57 -8.69
CA GLN A 77 -0.35 11.40 -10.10
C GLN A 77 -1.85 11.20 -10.34
N PHE A 78 -2.54 10.47 -9.46
CA PHE A 78 -3.97 10.16 -9.62
C PHE A 78 -4.90 10.89 -8.65
N GLY A 79 -4.37 11.75 -7.77
CA GLY A 79 -5.15 12.46 -6.76
C GLY A 79 -5.53 11.60 -5.54
N PRO A 80 -6.37 12.13 -4.64
CA PRO A 80 -6.79 11.41 -3.44
C PRO A 80 -7.73 10.23 -3.79
N VAL A 81 -7.68 9.16 -2.99
CA VAL A 81 -8.49 7.96 -3.16
C VAL A 81 -9.69 8.01 -2.22
N ALA A 82 -10.90 7.78 -2.74
CA ALA A 82 -12.11 7.75 -1.93
C ALA A 82 -12.01 6.66 -0.85
N LEU A 83 -12.54 6.94 0.36
CA LEU A 83 -12.50 5.97 1.47
C LEU A 83 -13.19 4.64 1.12
N ALA A 84 -14.20 4.68 0.24
CA ALA A 84 -14.90 3.50 -0.26
C ALA A 84 -14.02 2.59 -1.14
N ASP A 85 -12.98 3.15 -1.76
CA ASP A 85 -12.04 2.42 -2.61
C ASP A 85 -10.86 1.83 -1.81
N VAL A 86 -10.80 2.10 -0.50
CA VAL A 86 -9.82 1.49 0.41
C VAL A 86 -10.37 0.16 0.94
N LEU A 87 -9.76 -0.93 0.51
CA LEU A 87 -10.26 -2.29 0.74
C LEU A 87 -9.83 -2.88 2.09
N GLY A 88 -8.76 -2.36 2.68
CA GLY A 88 -8.22 -2.87 3.93
C GLY A 88 -6.87 -2.29 4.27
N ARG A 89 -6.40 -2.57 5.49
CA ARG A 89 -5.05 -2.20 5.95
C ARG A 89 -4.16 -3.43 6.08
N ALA A 90 -2.90 -3.28 5.72
CA ALA A 90 -1.89 -4.29 5.99
C ALA A 90 -1.63 -4.36 7.50
N VAL A 91 -1.64 -5.57 8.07
CA VAL A 91 -1.51 -5.76 9.53
C VAL A 91 -0.33 -6.64 9.92
N PHE A 92 0.07 -7.57 9.06
CA PHE A 92 1.10 -8.54 9.38
C PHE A 92 1.78 -9.07 8.12
N ARG A 93 3.09 -9.24 8.16
CA ARG A 93 3.87 -9.96 7.15
C ARG A 93 4.21 -11.33 7.71
N TYR A 94 3.77 -12.39 7.03
CA TYR A 94 3.95 -13.77 7.48
C TYR A 94 4.97 -14.57 6.66
N ALA A 95 5.45 -14.03 5.54
CA ALA A 95 6.59 -14.58 4.80
C ALA A 95 7.36 -13.45 4.07
N PRO A 96 8.65 -13.65 3.78
CA PRO A 96 9.50 -14.81 4.12
C PRO A 96 9.87 -14.86 5.62
N ARG A 97 10.32 -16.02 6.12
CA ARG A 97 10.59 -16.27 7.56
C ARG A 97 11.48 -15.21 8.22
N GLY A 98 12.53 -14.75 7.54
CA GLY A 98 13.44 -13.72 8.05
C GLY A 98 12.89 -12.29 8.07
N ARG A 99 11.64 -12.09 7.62
CA ARG A 99 10.98 -10.78 7.60
C ARG A 99 9.67 -10.78 8.37
N ILE A 100 9.26 -11.89 8.98
CA ILE A 100 7.98 -11.98 9.70
C ILE A 100 7.85 -10.87 10.74
N GLY A 101 6.70 -10.22 10.79
CA GLY A 101 6.47 -9.13 11.75
C GLY A 101 5.18 -8.38 11.52
N ARG A 102 4.79 -7.57 12.52
CA ARG A 102 3.65 -6.67 12.41
C ARG A 102 3.98 -5.53 11.45
N LEU A 103 2.97 -5.10 10.71
CA LEU A 103 3.05 -3.93 9.85
C LEU A 103 2.38 -2.79 10.58
N ASP A 104 3.13 -2.14 11.45
CA ASP A 104 2.62 -1.03 12.22
C ASP A 104 2.61 0.22 11.33
N GLY A 105 1.50 0.96 11.36
CA GLY A 105 1.31 2.20 10.59
C GLY A 105 2.16 3.38 11.08
N VAL A 106 3.23 3.14 11.81
CA VAL A 106 4.16 4.17 12.31
C VAL A 106 5.53 3.86 11.72
N GLY A 107 5.65 4.01 10.40
CA GLY A 107 6.94 3.95 9.72
C GLY A 107 7.73 5.20 10.09
N LYS A 108 8.90 5.01 10.70
CA LYS A 108 9.86 6.08 10.96
C LYS A 108 10.13 6.83 9.65
N MET A 109 9.96 8.15 9.68
CA MET A 109 10.29 9.06 8.59
C MET A 109 11.75 8.84 8.19
N VAL A 110 11.98 8.12 7.09
CA VAL A 110 13.31 8.06 6.46
C VAL A 110 13.41 9.31 5.59
N THR A 111 14.21 10.27 6.03
CA THR A 111 14.65 11.42 5.23
C THR A 111 15.38 10.88 3.98
N TRP A 112 14.82 11.11 2.79
CA TRP A 112 15.42 10.68 1.50
C TRP A 112 15.97 11.88 0.72
N GLY A 113 17.20 11.72 0.25
CA GLY A 113 17.79 12.44 -0.89
C GLY A 113 17.44 11.74 -2.21
N SER A 114 17.28 12.55 -3.25
CA SER A 114 16.73 12.32 -4.60
C SER A 114 17.63 11.57 -5.61
N SER A 115 17.07 10.79 -6.55
CA SER A 115 17.33 10.89 -8.02
C SER A 115 16.72 9.76 -8.92
N GLY A 116 15.57 10.08 -9.53
CA GLY A 116 15.05 9.73 -10.87
C GLY A 116 15.10 8.31 -11.47
N ALA A 117 13.93 7.75 -11.85
CA ALA A 117 13.63 7.19 -13.20
C ALA A 117 12.17 6.68 -13.31
N ARG A 118 11.62 6.66 -14.53
CA ARG A 118 10.23 6.29 -14.87
C ARG A 118 10.11 4.82 -15.29
N ALA A 119 9.15 4.08 -14.74
CA ALA A 119 8.50 2.95 -15.45
C ALA A 119 7.14 2.57 -14.81
N ALA A 120 6.12 2.41 -15.65
CA ALA A 120 4.82 1.87 -15.27
C ALA A 120 4.91 0.36 -15.01
N VAL A 121 4.00 -0.23 -14.22
CA VAL A 121 3.26 -1.48 -14.54
C VAL A 121 2.35 -1.93 -13.38
N SER A 122 1.18 -2.41 -13.78
CA SER A 122 0.10 -3.09 -13.04
C SER A 122 0.59 -4.21 -12.14
N ASN A 123 0.20 -4.29 -10.87
CA ASN A 123 0.73 -5.34 -9.99
C ASN A 123 -0.16 -5.68 -8.78
N VAL A 124 -1.25 -6.42 -9.03
CA VAL A 124 -1.79 -7.39 -8.05
C VAL A 124 -2.31 -8.60 -8.81
N ARG A 125 -1.88 -9.81 -8.43
CA ARG A 125 -2.53 -11.06 -8.79
C ARG A 125 -3.17 -11.65 -7.54
N GLU A 126 -4.49 -11.77 -7.54
CA GLU A 126 -5.23 -12.53 -6.55
C GLU A 126 -5.15 -14.01 -6.94
N ARG A 127 -4.74 -14.89 -6.02
CA ARG A 127 -4.97 -16.32 -6.23
C ARG A 127 -6.38 -16.65 -5.73
N ALA A 128 -7.23 -17.08 -6.65
CA ALA A 128 -8.41 -17.87 -6.32
C ALA A 128 -7.96 -19.21 -5.70
N ARG A 129 -8.85 -19.76 -4.88
CA ARG A 129 -8.72 -20.96 -4.05
C ARG A 129 -8.01 -22.13 -4.73
#